data_AF-A0A9D5N5Q6-F1
#
_entry.id   AF-A0A9D5N5Q6-F1
#
_cell.length_a   1.000
_cell.length_b   1.000
_cell.length_c   1.000
_cell.angle_alpha   90.00
_cell.angle_beta   90.00
_cell.angle_gamma   90.00
#
_symmetry.space_group_name_H-M   'P 1'
#
loop_
_entity.id
_entity.type
_entity.pdbx_description
1 polymer ?
#
loop_
_entity_poly.entity_id
_entity_poly.type
_entity_poly.pdbx_seq_one_letter_code
_entity_poly.pdbx_strand_id
1 'polypeptide(L)'
;MIETQGLTKKTENFTAVDHIDLTIETAGWMRIVMMACTARGFEAMRRCEKRLKEILPAVEILTFGRCSHVSGFEDKPKLSELTAEWFERADALVFFTAAGIAVRCIAPFVSDKFHDPAVLVVDENTRYVIPLLSGHAGGANRLAGIIAKALDSQPVITTATDGRGLFAVDVFAVENGLVISDRTKAKRIASRLLAGEEAAVFSDCADRADCAGGLRLSDSSLQKRLDRYGKGTVQVADRAGADIILSFRHLPEDPADALYLIPRILTLGIGCRKGITGGRISDAVLEMLEKNGIFRQAVFGIASIDLKKNEAGLLTFAKEWQLPIIFYTADELRAVSGDFVPSSFVESVTGVDNVCERSAVLLAGKNGGLLIGKHRKEGVTAAAGISIPGSGQAGECGHESAKIQDQDQAGEQEPDNHRAGL
;
A
#
# COMPACT_ATOMS: atom_id res chain seq x y z
N MET A 1 40.46 15.67 50.90
CA MET A 1 39.64 16.86 50.61
C MET A 1 39.98 17.33 49.21
N ILE A 2 39.17 16.97 48.21
CA ILE A 2 38.99 17.71 46.96
C ILE A 2 37.52 17.53 46.56
N GLU A 3 36.89 18.64 46.21
CA GLU A 3 35.46 18.94 46.22
C GLU A 3 34.62 18.23 45.16
N THR A 4 33.40 17.87 45.55
CA THR A 4 32.28 17.50 44.68
C THR A 4 31.67 18.74 44.05
N GLN A 5 31.79 18.90 42.71
CA GLN A 5 30.91 19.80 41.95
C GLN A 5 29.80 18.98 41.29
N GLY A 6 28.57 19.18 41.78
CA GLY A 6 27.36 18.61 41.20
C GLY A 6 26.97 19.33 39.92
N LEU A 7 26.85 18.58 38.82
CA LEU A 7 26.09 19.01 37.66
C LEU A 7 24.60 18.89 37.97
N THR A 8 23.97 20.03 38.20
CA THR A 8 22.51 20.20 38.20
C THR A 8 21.93 19.80 36.85
N LYS A 9 21.04 18.80 36.85
CA LYS A 9 20.17 18.44 35.72
C LYS A 9 19.36 19.67 35.29
N LYS A 10 19.61 20.19 34.09
CA LYS A 10 18.64 21.03 33.37
C LYS A 10 17.55 20.11 32.82
N THR A 11 16.38 20.16 33.44
CA THR A 11 15.11 19.75 32.85
C THR A 11 14.76 20.75 31.74
N GLU A 12 15.00 20.39 30.49
CA GLU A 12 14.40 21.11 29.35
C GLU A 12 13.04 20.50 29.06
N ASN A 13 11.99 21.28 29.38
CA ASN A 13 10.62 21.03 28.98
C ASN A 13 10.51 21.14 27.44
N PHE A 14 10.42 20.01 26.76
CA PHE A 14 10.00 19.97 25.36
C PHE A 14 8.46 19.99 25.30
N THR A 15 7.88 21.19 25.30
CA THR A 15 6.48 21.44 24.92
C THR A 15 6.44 22.08 23.54
N ALA A 16 6.25 21.28 22.51
CA ALA A 16 5.66 21.60 21.21
C ALA A 16 5.72 20.33 20.34
N VAL A 17 4.75 19.43 20.52
CA VAL A 17 4.50 18.35 19.56
C VAL A 17 3.63 18.97 18.48
N ASP A 18 4.27 19.49 17.44
CA ASP A 18 3.58 19.84 16.20
C ASP A 18 2.92 18.57 15.64
N HIS A 19 1.66 18.74 15.23
CA HIS A 19 0.75 17.70 14.76
C HIS A 19 1.42 16.64 13.87
N ILE A 20 1.47 15.41 14.39
CA ILE A 20 1.92 14.21 13.68
C ILE A 20 0.79 13.73 12.78
N ASP A 21 1.04 13.67 11.47
CA ASP A 21 0.09 13.28 10.43
C ASP A 21 -0.23 11.77 10.53
N LEU A 22 -1.44 11.43 10.99
CA LEU A 22 -1.89 10.06 11.28
C LEU A 22 -1.90 9.11 10.07
N THR A 23 -1.77 9.62 8.83
CA THR A 23 -1.62 8.80 7.62
C THR A 23 -0.22 8.19 7.45
N ILE A 24 0.78 8.70 8.17
CA ILE A 24 2.17 8.22 8.12
C ILE A 24 2.39 7.04 9.09
N GLU A 25 1.51 6.81 10.06
CA GLU A 25 1.80 5.89 11.17
C GLU A 25 1.71 4.40 10.80
N THR A 26 0.87 3.97 9.86
CA THR A 26 0.70 2.53 9.56
C THR A 26 1.70 1.96 8.55
N ALA A 27 2.47 2.77 7.82
CA ALA A 27 3.33 2.32 6.71
C ALA A 27 2.65 1.36 5.70
N GLY A 28 1.32 1.42 5.59
CA GLY A 28 0.55 0.53 4.73
C GLY A 28 0.18 -0.83 5.35
N TRP A 29 0.57 -1.13 6.59
CA TRP A 29 0.10 -2.34 7.27
C TRP A 29 -1.39 -2.24 7.58
N MET A 30 -2.15 -3.24 7.16
CA MET A 30 -3.54 -3.45 7.51
C MET A 30 -3.69 -4.54 8.57
N ARG A 31 -2.78 -5.53 8.59
CA ARG A 31 -2.83 -6.68 9.48
C ARG A 31 -1.46 -7.11 9.99
N ILE A 32 -1.33 -7.21 11.31
CA ILE A 32 -0.16 -7.74 12.01
C ILE A 32 -0.56 -9.00 12.78
N VAL A 33 0.18 -10.10 12.57
CA VAL A 33 -0.02 -11.37 13.27
C VAL A 33 1.12 -11.59 14.25
N MET A 34 0.79 -11.76 15.53
CA MET A 34 1.76 -11.99 16.61
C MET A 34 1.62 -13.41 17.14
N MET A 35 2.75 -14.08 17.35
CA MET A 35 2.78 -15.52 17.62
C MET A 35 3.76 -15.84 18.76
N ALA A 36 3.32 -16.63 19.74
CA ALA A 36 4.15 -17.06 20.87
C ALA A 36 4.05 -18.58 21.13
N CYS A 37 5.14 -19.21 21.57
CA CYS A 37 5.17 -20.64 21.92
C CYS A 37 5.62 -20.92 23.37
N THR A 38 5.86 -19.88 24.17
CA THR A 38 6.20 -19.98 25.60
C THR A 38 5.30 -19.07 26.41
N ALA A 39 5.11 -19.36 27.69
CA ALA A 39 4.30 -18.52 28.58
C ALA A 39 4.85 -17.08 28.66
N ARG A 40 6.17 -16.93 28.84
CA ARG A 40 6.84 -15.62 28.90
C ARG A 40 6.72 -14.85 27.58
N GLY A 41 6.88 -15.54 26.45
CA GLY A 41 6.68 -14.95 25.13
C GLY A 41 5.24 -14.48 24.91
N PHE A 42 4.24 -15.23 25.40
CA PHE A 42 2.84 -14.84 25.31
C PHE A 42 2.51 -13.61 26.17
N GLU A 43 3.04 -13.52 27.39
CA GLU A 43 2.90 -12.33 28.23
C GLU A 43 3.51 -11.10 27.57
N ALA A 44 4.72 -11.24 27.00
CA ALA A 44 5.37 -10.18 26.23
C ALA A 44 4.52 -9.76 25.02
N MET A 45 3.98 -10.73 24.29
CA MET A 45 3.09 -10.49 23.15
C MET A 45 1.84 -9.71 23.56
N ARG A 46 1.18 -10.07 24.67
CA ARG A 46 -0.01 -9.36 25.18
C ARG A 46 0.29 -7.92 25.59
N ARG A 47 1.44 -7.68 26.25
CA ARG A 47 1.88 -6.31 26.56
C ARG A 47 2.11 -5.50 25.28
N CYS A 48 2.76 -6.11 24.29
CA CYS A 48 3.01 -5.49 23.00
C CYS A 48 1.70 -5.19 22.25
N GLU A 49 0.78 -6.16 22.17
CA GLU A 49 -0.55 -6.03 21.54
C GLU A 49 -1.30 -4.81 22.10
N LYS A 50 -1.37 -4.68 23.43
CA LYS A 50 -2.05 -3.56 24.08
C LYS A 50 -1.47 -2.21 23.65
N ARG A 51 -0.14 -2.08 23.68
CA ARG A 51 0.57 -0.85 23.30
C ARG A 51 0.46 -0.56 21.80
N LEU A 52 0.56 -1.58 20.95
CA LEU A 52 0.43 -1.41 19.51
C LEU A 52 -0.99 -0.99 19.12
N LYS A 53 -2.04 -1.46 19.80
CA LYS A 53 -3.41 -0.95 19.57
C LYS A 53 -3.57 0.53 19.93
N GLU A 54 -2.82 1.03 20.90
CA GLU A 54 -2.77 2.45 21.25
C GLU A 54 -2.03 3.27 20.18
N ILE A 55 -0.92 2.74 19.65
CA ILE A 55 -0.06 3.43 18.68
C ILE A 55 -0.59 3.31 17.24
N LEU A 56 -1.24 2.20 16.89
CA LEU A 56 -1.68 1.85 15.55
C LEU A 56 -3.16 1.44 15.56
N PRO A 57 -4.09 2.37 15.87
CA PRO A 57 -5.50 2.06 16.08
C PRO A 57 -6.23 1.55 14.81
N ALA A 58 -5.70 1.84 13.62
CA ALA A 58 -6.28 1.41 12.34
C ALA A 58 -5.79 0.02 11.87
N VAL A 59 -4.84 -0.61 12.56
CA VAL A 59 -4.23 -1.89 12.16
C VAL A 59 -4.90 -3.04 12.88
N GLU A 60 -5.33 -4.06 12.13
CA GLU A 60 -5.85 -5.30 12.70
C GLU A 60 -4.71 -6.12 13.32
N ILE A 61 -4.72 -6.29 14.65
CA ILE A 61 -3.71 -7.09 15.36
C ILE A 61 -4.33 -8.40 15.82
N LEU A 62 -3.81 -9.51 15.27
CA LEU A 62 -4.21 -10.87 15.61
C LEU A 62 -3.13 -11.55 16.43
N THR A 63 -3.51 -12.18 17.53
CA THR A 63 -2.56 -12.87 18.42
C THR A 63 -2.84 -14.36 18.51
N PHE A 64 -1.79 -15.16 18.39
CA PHE A 64 -1.84 -16.61 18.50
C PHE A 64 -0.78 -17.09 19.50
N GLY A 65 -1.16 -18.02 20.35
CA GLY A 65 -0.26 -18.63 21.30
C GLY A 65 -0.35 -20.15 21.22
N ARG A 66 0.74 -20.85 21.56
CA ARG A 66 0.73 -22.26 22.01
C ARG A 66 1.46 -22.42 23.36
N CYS A 67 0.76 -22.75 24.44
CA CYS A 67 1.35 -23.00 25.76
C CYS A 67 0.40 -23.82 26.64
N SER A 68 0.79 -25.07 26.93
CA SER A 68 0.00 -26.00 27.74
C SER A 68 -0.14 -25.64 29.23
N HIS A 69 0.56 -24.59 29.70
CA HIS A 69 0.69 -24.26 31.13
C HIS A 69 0.03 -22.93 31.52
N VAL A 70 -0.74 -22.29 30.63
CA VAL A 70 -1.38 -20.99 30.88
C VAL A 70 -2.89 -21.13 30.74
N SER A 71 -3.67 -20.63 31.70
CA SER A 71 -5.14 -20.62 31.63
C SER A 71 -5.65 -19.50 30.72
N GLY A 72 -6.77 -19.72 30.01
CA GLY A 72 -7.29 -18.78 29.01
C GLY A 72 -6.56 -18.85 27.65
N PHE A 73 -5.88 -19.98 27.43
CA PHE A 73 -4.99 -20.22 26.32
C PHE A 73 -5.62 -21.32 25.45
N GLU A 74 -6.23 -20.93 24.32
CA GLU A 74 -6.77 -21.92 23.38
C GLU A 74 -5.61 -22.65 22.69
N ASP A 75 -5.70 -23.98 22.60
CA ASP A 75 -4.70 -24.81 21.93
C ASP A 75 -4.82 -24.59 20.42
N LYS A 76 -4.18 -23.50 19.94
CA LYS A 76 -4.17 -23.09 18.55
C LYS A 76 -3.14 -23.93 17.75
N PRO A 77 -3.28 -23.99 16.41
CA PRO A 77 -2.39 -24.74 15.52
C PRO A 77 -0.90 -24.46 15.76
N LYS A 78 -0.04 -25.39 15.32
CA LYS A 78 1.43 -25.25 15.47
C LYS A 78 1.90 -23.93 14.83
N LEU A 79 3.00 -23.35 15.35
CA LEU A 79 3.59 -22.13 14.76
C LEU A 79 3.82 -22.28 13.26
N SER A 80 4.22 -23.45 12.77
CA SER A 80 4.40 -23.73 11.34
C SER A 80 3.09 -23.68 10.55
N GLU A 81 1.98 -24.17 11.10
CA GLU A 81 0.67 -24.17 10.46
C GLU A 81 0.12 -22.74 10.39
N LEU A 82 0.23 -21.99 11.49
CA LEU A 82 -0.12 -20.57 11.53
C LEU A 82 0.78 -19.73 10.60
N THR A 83 2.07 -20.06 10.51
CA THR A 83 2.97 -19.39 9.55
C THR A 83 2.49 -19.66 8.13
N ALA A 84 2.20 -20.92 7.78
CA ALA A 84 1.67 -21.28 6.46
C ALA A 84 0.37 -20.54 6.12
N GLU A 85 -0.54 -20.41 7.10
CA GLU A 85 -1.80 -19.70 6.89
C GLU A 85 -1.59 -18.20 6.66
N TRP A 86 -0.73 -17.56 7.47
CA TRP A 86 -0.67 -16.11 7.54
C TRP A 86 0.45 -15.48 6.72
N PHE A 87 1.40 -16.24 6.18
CA PHE A 87 2.54 -15.70 5.43
C PHE A 87 2.11 -14.82 4.24
N GLU A 88 1.06 -15.22 3.51
CA GLU A 88 0.54 -14.45 2.37
C GLU A 88 -0.63 -13.51 2.74
N ARG A 89 -1.17 -13.62 3.96
CA ARG A 89 -2.43 -12.94 4.38
C ARG A 89 -2.23 -11.81 5.38
N ALA A 90 -1.04 -11.71 5.95
CA ALA A 90 -0.66 -10.68 6.91
C ALA A 90 0.42 -9.79 6.28
N ASP A 91 0.46 -8.52 6.65
CA ASP A 91 1.53 -7.63 6.22
C ASP A 91 2.78 -7.80 7.10
N ALA A 92 2.60 -8.26 8.34
CA ALA A 92 3.70 -8.58 9.25
C ALA A 92 3.42 -9.81 10.15
N LEU A 93 4.45 -10.61 10.37
CA LEU A 93 4.52 -11.70 11.34
C LEU A 93 5.53 -11.36 12.44
N VAL A 94 5.09 -11.35 13.70
CA VAL A 94 5.93 -11.06 14.87
C VAL A 94 6.01 -12.29 15.78
N PHE A 95 7.19 -12.89 15.82
CA PHE A 95 7.48 -14.10 16.56
C PHE A 95 8.06 -13.78 17.95
N PHE A 96 7.27 -13.99 19.01
CA PHE A 96 7.72 -13.92 20.40
C PHE A 96 8.34 -15.26 20.82
N THR A 97 9.51 -15.56 20.26
CA THR A 97 10.23 -16.83 20.43
C THR A 97 11.73 -16.67 20.09
N ALA A 98 12.49 -17.77 20.11
CA ALA A 98 13.86 -17.79 19.63
C ALA A 98 13.93 -17.61 18.10
N ALA A 99 14.90 -16.82 17.61
CA ALA A 99 15.03 -16.54 16.19
C ALA A 99 15.16 -17.80 15.32
N GLY A 100 15.87 -18.81 15.79
CA GLY A 100 16.01 -20.08 15.06
C GLY A 100 14.69 -20.84 14.87
N ILE A 101 13.68 -20.63 15.72
CA ILE A 101 12.35 -21.20 15.53
C ILE A 101 11.63 -20.45 14.41
N ALA A 102 11.60 -19.11 14.48
CA ALA A 102 10.98 -18.27 13.46
C ALA A 102 11.58 -18.53 12.07
N VAL A 103 12.91 -18.57 11.95
CA VAL A 103 13.61 -18.85 10.68
C VAL A 103 13.18 -20.21 10.09
N ARG A 104 13.08 -21.26 10.91
CA ARG A 104 12.62 -22.58 10.42
C ARG A 104 11.15 -22.57 9.98
N CYS A 105 10.30 -21.81 10.66
CA CYS A 105 8.89 -21.69 10.31
C CYS A 105 8.69 -20.97 8.98
N ILE A 106 9.45 -19.90 8.71
CA ILE A 106 9.30 -19.09 7.50
C ILE A 106 10.05 -19.67 6.30
N ALA A 107 11.14 -20.43 6.51
CA ALA A 107 12.02 -20.93 5.45
C ALA A 107 11.32 -21.57 4.23
N PRO A 108 10.22 -22.34 4.38
CA PRO A 108 9.51 -22.93 3.24
C PRO A 108 8.77 -21.91 2.35
N PHE A 109 8.52 -20.70 2.83
CA PHE A 109 7.66 -19.70 2.18
C PHE A 109 8.44 -18.48 1.67
N VAL A 110 9.69 -18.30 2.10
CA VAL A 110 10.52 -17.14 1.72
C VAL A 110 10.73 -17.12 0.21
N SER A 111 10.40 -16.00 -0.42
CA SER A 111 10.49 -15.83 -1.87
C SER A 111 11.26 -14.57 -2.24
N ASP A 112 10.70 -13.38 -2.01
CA ASP A 112 11.24 -12.10 -2.43
C ASP A 112 10.76 -10.98 -1.50
N LYS A 113 11.68 -10.07 -1.12
CA LYS A 113 11.45 -8.99 -0.13
C LYS A 113 10.36 -7.96 -0.47
N PHE A 114 9.81 -8.00 -1.69
CA PHE A 114 8.72 -7.12 -2.12
C PHE A 114 7.34 -7.78 -2.03
N HIS A 115 7.29 -9.08 -1.80
CA HIS A 115 6.04 -9.84 -1.63
C HIS A 115 5.98 -10.50 -0.26
N ASP A 116 7.12 -10.96 0.26
CA ASP A 116 7.21 -11.56 1.59
C ASP A 116 6.80 -10.53 2.67
N PRO A 117 6.02 -10.95 3.68
CA PRO A 117 5.61 -10.06 4.76
C PRO A 117 6.82 -9.59 5.57
N ALA A 118 6.65 -8.50 6.33
CA ALA A 118 7.60 -8.17 7.37
C ALA A 118 7.67 -9.31 8.39
N VAL A 119 8.87 -9.87 8.64
CA VAL A 119 9.04 -10.89 9.67
C VAL A 119 9.96 -10.37 10.75
N LEU A 120 9.53 -10.44 12.00
CA LEU A 120 10.28 -9.97 13.16
C LEU A 120 10.31 -11.03 14.25
N VAL A 121 11.35 -10.99 15.08
CA VAL A 121 11.48 -11.77 16.30
C VAL A 121 11.61 -10.84 17.49
N VAL A 122 10.88 -11.14 18.56
CA VAL A 122 11.05 -10.54 19.88
C VAL A 122 11.47 -11.66 20.82
N ASP A 123 12.61 -11.51 21.49
CA ASP A 123 13.04 -12.51 22.47
C ASP A 123 12.12 -12.50 23.71
N GLU A 124 12.03 -13.64 24.40
CA GLU A 124 11.09 -13.79 25.52
C GLU A 124 11.38 -12.87 26.73
N ASN A 125 12.57 -12.27 26.81
CA ASN A 125 12.91 -11.27 27.83
C ASN A 125 12.72 -9.83 27.35
N THR A 126 12.16 -9.65 26.14
CA THR A 126 11.91 -8.35 25.51
C THR A 126 13.13 -7.44 25.54
N ARG A 127 14.32 -8.00 25.30
CA ARG A 127 15.56 -7.24 25.17
C ARG A 127 15.77 -6.76 23.76
N TYR A 128 15.44 -7.60 22.77
CA TYR A 128 15.73 -7.35 21.37
C TYR A 128 14.51 -7.55 20.49
N VAL A 129 14.37 -6.65 19.52
CA VAL A 129 13.44 -6.76 18.40
C VAL A 129 14.26 -6.86 17.12
N ILE A 130 14.16 -8.00 16.44
CA ILE A 130 15.08 -8.39 15.37
C ILE A 130 14.26 -8.58 14.09
N PRO A 131 14.33 -7.65 13.11
CA PRO A 131 13.83 -7.89 11.76
C PRO A 131 14.58 -9.06 11.12
N LEU A 132 13.83 -10.00 10.52
CA LEU A 132 14.37 -11.14 9.79
C LEU A 132 14.17 -11.00 8.27
N LEU A 133 12.98 -10.60 7.83
CA LEU A 133 12.62 -10.46 6.41
C LEU A 133 11.97 -9.10 6.14
N SER A 134 12.09 -8.65 4.89
CA SER A 134 11.44 -7.44 4.36
C SER A 134 11.69 -6.18 5.21
N GLY A 135 12.95 -6.00 5.64
CA GLY A 135 13.42 -4.90 6.50
C GLY A 135 13.01 -3.51 6.03
N HIS A 136 13.28 -3.18 4.77
CA HIS A 136 13.02 -1.87 4.19
C HIS A 136 11.62 -1.78 3.57
N ALA A 137 11.44 -2.38 2.38
CA ALA A 137 10.20 -2.26 1.61
C ALA A 137 8.96 -2.87 2.30
N GLY A 138 9.11 -3.96 3.04
CA GLY A 138 8.00 -4.50 3.87
C GLY A 138 7.86 -3.82 5.23
N GLY A 139 8.79 -2.93 5.57
CA GLY A 139 8.76 -2.11 6.78
C GLY A 139 9.18 -2.81 8.08
N ALA A 140 9.77 -4.01 8.03
CA ALA A 140 10.12 -4.72 9.26
C ALA A 140 11.10 -3.93 10.17
N ASN A 141 11.99 -3.10 9.62
CA ASN A 141 12.88 -2.23 10.40
C ASN A 141 12.10 -1.14 11.15
N ARG A 142 11.11 -0.54 10.48
CA ARG A 142 10.22 0.46 11.08
C ARG A 142 9.36 -0.16 12.17
N LEU A 143 8.75 -1.32 11.90
CA LEU A 143 7.96 -2.05 12.89
C LEU A 143 8.81 -2.46 14.09
N ALA A 144 10.07 -2.85 13.87
CA ALA A 144 11.00 -3.17 14.95
C ALA A 144 11.24 -1.96 15.86
N GLY A 145 11.40 -0.76 15.30
CA GLY A 145 11.51 0.47 16.07
C GLY A 145 10.25 0.80 16.89
N ILE A 146 9.06 0.57 16.32
CA ILE A 146 7.78 0.79 17.02
C ILE A 146 7.61 -0.21 18.17
N ILE A 147 7.82 -1.51 17.91
CA ILE A 147 7.73 -2.57 18.92
C ILE A 147 8.79 -2.36 20.01
N ALA A 148 10.00 -1.97 19.64
CA ALA A 148 11.07 -1.68 20.59
C ALA A 148 10.66 -0.56 21.55
N LYS A 149 10.09 0.54 21.05
CA LYS A 149 9.55 1.60 21.91
C LYS A 149 8.39 1.11 22.79
N ALA A 150 7.50 0.28 22.24
CA ALA A 150 6.35 -0.25 22.97
C ALA A 150 6.74 -1.19 24.13
N LEU A 151 7.88 -1.88 24.01
CA LEU A 151 8.36 -2.87 24.98
C LEU A 151 9.58 -2.44 25.78
N ASP A 152 10.09 -1.23 25.57
CA ASP A 152 11.38 -0.77 26.11
C ASP A 152 12.54 -1.72 25.76
N SER A 153 12.54 -2.18 24.51
CA SER A 153 13.54 -3.10 23.94
C SER A 153 14.49 -2.37 23.00
N GLN A 154 15.56 -3.05 22.59
CA GLN A 154 16.50 -2.56 21.58
C GLN A 154 16.19 -3.15 20.19
N PRO A 155 15.99 -2.33 19.14
CA PRO A 155 15.89 -2.83 17.78
C PRO A 155 17.30 -3.22 17.26
N VAL A 156 17.42 -4.38 16.61
CA VAL A 156 18.68 -4.89 16.04
C VAL A 156 18.61 -4.82 14.51
N ILE A 157 18.83 -3.63 13.96
CA ILE A 157 18.80 -3.38 12.51
C ILE A 157 20.20 -3.59 11.93
N THR A 158 20.34 -4.45 10.93
CA THR A 158 21.64 -4.86 10.35
C THR A 158 21.85 -4.42 8.90
N THR A 159 20.85 -3.77 8.30
CA THR A 159 20.84 -3.36 6.90
C THR A 159 21.84 -2.23 6.62
N ALA A 160 22.65 -2.40 5.56
CA ALA A 160 23.76 -1.49 5.22
C ALA A 160 23.32 -0.07 4.82
N THR A 161 22.15 0.07 4.18
CA THR A 161 21.59 1.37 3.77
C THR A 161 21.13 2.21 4.96
N ASP A 162 20.46 1.58 5.95
CA ASP A 162 20.01 2.28 7.16
C ASP A 162 21.19 2.75 8.05
N GLY A 163 22.25 1.95 8.15
CA GLY A 163 23.42 2.29 8.95
C GLY A 163 24.26 3.44 8.40
N ARG A 164 24.14 3.77 7.10
CA ARG A 164 24.93 4.81 6.41
C ARG A 164 24.15 6.09 6.10
N GLY A 165 22.84 6.13 6.36
CA GLY A 165 21.99 7.28 6.05
C GLY A 165 21.91 7.58 4.54
N LEU A 166 22.00 6.55 3.71
CA LEU A 166 21.93 6.66 2.25
C LEU A 166 20.48 6.54 1.76
N PHE A 167 20.16 7.22 0.66
CA PHE A 167 18.85 7.11 0.03
C PHE A 167 18.58 5.67 -0.43
N ALA A 168 17.48 5.11 0.08
CA ALA A 168 16.97 3.81 -0.35
C ALA A 168 15.73 4.02 -1.24
N VAL A 169 15.89 3.73 -2.54
CA VAL A 169 14.84 3.91 -3.56
C VAL A 169 13.56 3.15 -3.20
N ASP A 170 13.68 1.94 -2.65
CA ASP A 170 12.54 1.10 -2.28
C ASP A 170 11.80 1.62 -1.06
N VAL A 171 12.51 2.11 -0.04
CA VAL A 171 11.91 2.81 1.11
C VAL A 171 11.17 4.05 0.64
N PHE A 172 11.84 4.87 -0.16
CA PHE A 172 11.23 6.07 -0.71
C PHE A 172 9.99 5.73 -1.54
N ALA A 173 10.03 4.69 -2.38
CA ALA A 173 8.85 4.31 -3.15
C ALA A 173 7.67 3.90 -2.24
N VAL A 174 7.90 2.99 -1.28
CA VAL A 174 6.84 2.47 -0.39
C VAL A 174 6.22 3.56 0.47
N GLU A 175 7.03 4.35 1.18
CA GLU A 175 6.53 5.38 2.09
C GLU A 175 5.83 6.54 1.39
N ASN A 176 6.01 6.65 0.07
CA ASN A 176 5.41 7.69 -0.75
C ASN A 176 4.31 7.15 -1.68
N GLY A 177 3.93 5.87 -1.53
CA GLY A 177 2.86 5.25 -2.33
C GLY A 177 3.18 5.14 -3.82
N LEU A 178 4.47 4.97 -4.16
CA LEU A 178 4.98 4.93 -5.52
C LEU A 178 5.27 3.49 -5.96
N VAL A 179 5.05 3.21 -7.23
CA VAL A 179 5.39 1.93 -7.85
C VAL A 179 6.75 2.05 -8.54
N ILE A 180 7.66 1.13 -8.24
CA ILE A 180 8.95 1.00 -8.91
C ILE A 180 8.73 0.33 -10.27
N SER A 181 9.04 1.03 -11.36
CA SER A 181 8.80 0.50 -12.71
C SER A 181 9.70 -0.68 -13.07
N ASP A 182 10.95 -0.67 -12.58
CA ASP A 182 11.97 -1.68 -12.90
C ASP A 182 12.91 -1.93 -11.71
N ARG A 183 12.91 -3.17 -11.21
CA ARG A 183 13.71 -3.59 -10.06
C ARG A 183 15.21 -3.64 -10.37
N THR A 184 15.60 -3.91 -11.61
CA THR A 184 16.99 -3.95 -12.06
C THR A 184 17.58 -2.54 -12.05
N LYS A 185 16.82 -1.55 -12.55
CA LYS A 185 17.22 -0.14 -12.49
C LYS A 185 17.33 0.36 -11.04
N ALA A 186 16.38 0.00 -10.17
CA ALA A 186 16.45 0.34 -8.74
C ALA A 186 17.69 -0.25 -8.05
N LYS A 187 18.05 -1.51 -8.35
CA LYS A 187 19.29 -2.14 -7.83
C LYS A 187 20.55 -1.42 -8.30
N ARG A 188 20.59 -0.98 -9.57
CA ARG A 188 21.72 -0.21 -10.11
C ARG A 188 21.93 1.10 -9.36
N ILE A 189 20.85 1.85 -9.11
CA ILE A 189 20.91 3.09 -8.34
C ILE A 189 21.40 2.82 -6.92
N ALA A 190 20.84 1.81 -6.23
CA ALA A 190 21.28 1.44 -4.89
C ALA A 190 22.78 1.07 -4.84
N SER A 191 23.28 0.35 -5.85
CA SER A 191 24.70 0.00 -5.93
C SER A 191 25.61 1.22 -6.10
N ARG A 192 25.20 2.21 -6.91
CA ARG A 192 25.95 3.47 -7.10
C ARG A 192 26.02 4.28 -5.81
N LEU A 193 24.89 4.43 -5.12
CA LEU A 193 24.83 5.12 -3.83
C LEU A 193 25.72 4.43 -2.77
N LEU A 194 25.76 3.09 -2.75
CA LEU A 194 26.65 2.33 -1.86
C LEU A 194 28.14 2.51 -2.18
N ALA A 195 28.47 2.82 -3.44
CA ALA A 195 29.83 3.17 -3.88
C ALA A 195 30.21 4.63 -3.57
N GLY A 196 29.28 5.43 -3.03
CA GLY A 196 29.50 6.84 -2.70
C GLY A 196 29.25 7.80 -3.85
N GLU A 197 28.64 7.32 -4.95
CA GLU A 197 28.14 8.20 -6.02
C GLU A 197 26.81 8.85 -5.63
N GLU A 198 26.46 9.94 -6.31
CA GLU A 198 25.17 10.60 -6.20
C GLU A 198 24.20 10.13 -7.30
N ALA A 199 22.90 10.31 -7.06
CA ALA A 199 21.86 10.11 -8.06
C ALA A 199 21.01 11.37 -8.26
N ALA A 200 20.40 11.50 -9.43
CA ALA A 200 19.53 12.62 -9.78
C ALA A 200 18.06 12.20 -9.88
N VAL A 201 17.15 13.05 -9.39
CA VAL A 201 15.70 12.88 -9.49
C VAL A 201 15.11 14.02 -10.29
N PHE A 202 14.22 13.70 -11.23
CA PHE A 202 13.33 14.65 -11.89
C PHE A 202 11.89 14.35 -11.54
N SER A 203 11.05 15.38 -11.43
CA SER A 203 9.61 15.23 -11.32
C SER A 203 8.88 16.22 -12.23
N ASP A 204 8.00 15.69 -13.08
CA ASP A 204 7.05 16.50 -13.85
C ASP A 204 5.78 16.84 -13.05
N CYS A 205 5.67 16.32 -11.84
CA CYS A 205 4.56 16.56 -10.93
C CYS A 205 4.68 17.93 -10.21
N ALA A 206 5.83 18.61 -10.34
CA ALA A 206 6.16 19.83 -9.61
C ALA A 206 5.45 21.09 -10.11
N ASP A 207 5.16 21.22 -11.41
CA ASP A 207 5.01 22.57 -12.00
C ASP A 207 3.96 22.74 -13.11
N ARG A 208 2.74 22.21 -12.90
CA ARG A 208 1.58 22.66 -13.69
C ARG A 208 0.30 22.76 -12.87
N ALA A 209 -0.52 23.75 -13.21
CA ALA A 209 -1.95 23.76 -12.88
C ALA A 209 -2.65 22.45 -13.30
N ASP A 210 -2.04 21.73 -14.25
CA ASP A 210 -2.45 20.48 -14.88
C ASP A 210 -1.97 19.22 -14.11
N CYS A 211 -1.17 19.38 -13.04
CA CYS A 211 -0.77 18.28 -12.15
C CYS A 211 -1.80 18.19 -11.01
N ALA A 212 -2.89 17.53 -11.34
CA ALA A 212 -3.69 16.88 -10.33
C ALA A 212 -2.90 15.67 -9.80
N GLY A 213 -2.67 15.59 -8.49
CA GLY A 213 -2.31 14.35 -7.82
C GLY A 213 -0.83 14.01 -7.67
N GLY A 214 -0.45 13.62 -6.46
CA GLY A 214 0.80 12.90 -6.18
C GLY A 214 1.72 13.67 -5.25
N LEU A 215 2.55 14.54 -5.82
CA LEU A 215 3.52 15.36 -5.09
C LEU A 215 3.49 16.75 -5.72
N ARG A 216 2.62 17.66 -5.25
CA ARG A 216 2.78 19.10 -5.53
C ARG A 216 3.95 19.63 -4.72
N LEU A 217 5.14 19.19 -5.08
CA LEU A 217 6.37 19.62 -4.46
C LEU A 217 7.11 20.46 -5.48
N SER A 218 7.32 21.74 -5.16
CA SER A 218 8.40 22.48 -5.80
C SER A 218 9.69 21.66 -5.68
N ASP A 219 10.66 21.89 -6.57
CA ASP A 219 11.98 21.26 -6.49
C ASP A 219 12.59 21.37 -5.09
N SER A 220 12.41 22.52 -4.43
CA SER A 220 12.87 22.73 -3.05
C SER A 220 12.17 21.83 -2.02
N SER A 221 10.87 21.58 -2.20
CA SER A 221 10.10 20.71 -1.32
C SER A 221 10.43 19.23 -1.58
N LEU A 222 10.68 18.87 -2.85
CA LEU A 222 11.11 17.53 -3.22
C LEU A 222 12.51 17.26 -2.67
N GLN A 223 13.45 18.20 -2.80
CA GLN A 223 14.80 18.08 -2.24
C GLN A 223 14.76 17.89 -0.72
N LYS A 224 14.01 18.72 0.00
CA LYS A 224 13.82 18.56 1.46
C LYS A 224 13.26 17.19 1.82
N ARG A 225 12.37 16.65 0.99
CA ARG A 225 11.79 15.33 1.20
C ARG A 225 12.84 14.24 1.00
N LEU A 226 13.60 14.28 -0.10
CA LEU A 226 14.70 13.36 -0.41
C LEU A 226 15.77 13.36 0.69
N ASP A 227 16.11 14.54 1.23
CA ASP A 227 17.11 14.68 2.29
C ASP A 227 16.73 13.96 3.59
N ARG A 228 15.43 13.72 3.85
CA ARG A 228 14.99 12.89 4.99
C ARG A 228 15.34 11.41 4.82
N TYR A 229 15.50 10.96 3.57
CA TYR A 229 15.82 9.57 3.23
C TYR A 229 17.31 9.35 2.97
N GLY A 230 18.06 10.41 2.66
CA GLY A 230 19.49 10.33 2.46
C GLY A 230 20.07 11.68 2.10
N LYS A 231 20.34 12.50 3.12
CA LYS A 231 20.81 13.88 2.95
C LYS A 231 22.02 13.96 2.03
N GLY A 232 21.90 14.72 0.95
CA GLY A 232 22.99 14.95 -0.01
C GLY A 232 23.32 13.77 -0.93
N THR A 233 22.59 12.66 -0.87
CA THR A 233 22.86 11.48 -1.72
C THR A 233 22.09 11.50 -3.04
N VAL A 234 21.00 12.27 -3.06
CA VAL A 234 20.15 12.43 -4.24
C VAL A 234 19.79 13.90 -4.40
N GLN A 235 19.91 14.42 -5.62
CA GLN A 235 19.63 15.81 -5.95
C GLN A 235 18.49 15.91 -6.95
N VAL A 236 17.65 16.93 -6.81
CA VAL A 236 16.70 17.30 -7.86
C VAL A 236 17.48 17.89 -9.03
N ALA A 237 17.15 17.46 -10.24
CA ALA A 237 17.81 17.87 -11.47
C ALA A 237 16.82 18.00 -12.63
N ASP A 238 17.30 18.56 -13.73
CA ASP A 238 16.57 18.57 -14.99
C ASP A 238 16.39 17.15 -15.53
N ARG A 239 15.31 16.97 -16.29
CA ARG A 239 14.91 15.71 -16.90
C ARG A 239 16.02 14.96 -17.63
N ALA A 240 16.87 15.68 -18.35
CA ALA A 240 17.95 15.09 -19.15
C ALA A 240 19.04 14.41 -18.29
N GLY A 241 19.22 14.85 -17.04
CA GLY A 241 20.22 14.31 -16.12
C GLY A 241 19.67 13.32 -15.10
N ALA A 242 18.39 12.96 -15.19
CA ALA A 242 17.72 12.19 -14.15
C ALA A 242 18.03 10.69 -14.19
N ASP A 243 18.44 10.14 -13.05
CA ASP A 243 18.51 8.68 -12.83
C ASP A 243 17.13 8.12 -12.44
N ILE A 244 16.32 8.94 -11.78
CA ILE A 244 14.99 8.61 -11.28
C ILE A 244 14.00 9.66 -11.81
N ILE A 245 12.87 9.20 -12.36
CA ILE A 245 11.78 10.04 -12.83
C ILE A 245 10.54 9.74 -11.99
N LEU A 246 10.03 10.75 -11.29
CA LEU A 246 8.76 10.71 -10.59
C LEU A 246 7.65 11.22 -11.52
N SER A 247 6.97 10.30 -12.21
CA SER A 247 5.87 10.60 -13.13
C SER A 247 4.90 9.42 -13.27
N PHE A 248 3.63 9.72 -13.52
CA PHE A 248 2.62 8.74 -13.94
C PHE A 248 2.53 8.59 -15.47
N ARG A 249 3.28 9.40 -16.22
CA ARG A 249 3.29 9.41 -17.68
C ARG A 249 4.59 8.82 -18.22
N HIS A 250 4.48 8.17 -19.36
CA HIS A 250 5.59 7.95 -20.27
C HIS A 250 5.95 9.28 -20.91
N LEU A 251 7.09 9.84 -20.54
CA LEU A 251 7.52 11.10 -21.10
C LEU A 251 8.42 10.83 -22.34
N PRO A 252 8.16 11.47 -23.50
CA PRO A 252 8.97 11.25 -24.71
C PRO A 252 10.39 11.80 -24.53
N GLU A 253 11.41 11.08 -24.98
CA GLU A 253 12.84 11.48 -24.90
C GLU A 253 13.47 11.37 -23.49
N ASP A 254 12.94 10.51 -22.62
CA ASP A 254 13.58 10.21 -21.34
C ASP A 254 14.93 9.49 -21.52
N PRO A 255 15.88 9.68 -20.58
CA PRO A 255 17.07 8.85 -20.52
C PRO A 255 16.65 7.38 -20.50
N ALA A 256 17.12 6.58 -21.46
CA ALA A 256 16.70 5.17 -21.64
C ALA A 256 16.85 4.34 -20.34
N ASP A 257 17.80 4.75 -19.51
CA ASP A 257 18.19 4.11 -18.27
C ASP A 257 17.54 4.67 -17.00
N ALA A 258 16.70 5.70 -17.10
CA ALA A 258 16.00 6.24 -15.94
C ALA A 258 15.01 5.22 -15.35
N LEU A 259 14.97 5.17 -14.01
CA LEU A 259 13.96 4.44 -13.26
C LEU A 259 12.72 5.32 -13.09
N TYR A 260 11.52 4.80 -13.39
CA TYR A 260 10.30 5.50 -13.01
C TYR A 260 9.83 5.08 -11.62
N LEU A 261 9.50 6.08 -10.82
CA LEU A 261 8.67 5.94 -9.63
C LEU A 261 7.29 6.50 -9.97
N ILE A 262 6.29 5.62 -10.01
CA ILE A 262 4.99 5.90 -10.59
C ILE A 262 3.98 6.13 -9.45
N PRO A 263 3.42 7.35 -9.29
CA PRO A 263 2.41 7.59 -8.27
C PRO A 263 1.07 6.93 -8.64
N ARG A 264 0.42 6.29 -7.66
CA ARG A 264 -0.90 5.64 -7.82
C ARG A 264 -2.04 6.63 -7.57
N ILE A 265 -2.34 7.48 -8.56
CA ILE A 265 -3.22 8.65 -8.40
C ILE A 265 -4.37 8.71 -9.40
N LEU A 266 -4.49 7.72 -10.30
CA LEU A 266 -5.53 7.69 -11.32
C LEU A 266 -6.67 6.75 -10.96
N THR A 267 -7.87 7.15 -11.35
CA THR A 267 -9.10 6.36 -11.23
C THR A 267 -9.66 6.08 -12.61
N LEU A 268 -10.31 4.93 -12.79
CA LEU A 268 -11.00 4.59 -14.01
C LEU A 268 -12.50 4.58 -13.77
N GLY A 269 -13.26 5.29 -14.60
CA GLY A 269 -14.70 5.10 -14.67
C GLY A 269 -15.05 4.32 -15.92
N ILE A 270 -15.79 3.22 -15.77
CA ILE A 270 -16.04 2.28 -16.86
C ILE A 270 -17.54 2.01 -17.01
N GLY A 271 -18.02 2.18 -18.23
CA GLY A 271 -19.30 1.68 -18.71
C GLY A 271 -19.09 0.64 -19.80
N CYS A 272 -20.00 -0.32 -19.93
CA CYS A 272 -19.94 -1.33 -20.99
C CYS A 272 -21.36 -1.78 -21.39
N ARG A 273 -21.50 -2.44 -22.54
CA ARG A 273 -22.72 -3.20 -22.85
C ARG A 273 -22.78 -4.48 -22.00
N LYS A 274 -23.96 -5.06 -21.85
CA LYS A 274 -24.16 -6.31 -21.11
C LYS A 274 -23.38 -7.45 -21.77
N GLY A 275 -22.69 -8.28 -20.98
CA GLY A 275 -21.99 -9.47 -21.45
C GLY A 275 -20.63 -9.21 -22.12
N ILE A 276 -20.07 -7.99 -21.99
CA ILE A 276 -18.70 -7.72 -22.44
C ILE A 276 -17.72 -8.42 -21.48
N THR A 277 -16.70 -9.09 -22.04
CA THR A 277 -15.70 -9.82 -21.24
C THR A 277 -14.68 -8.89 -20.57
N GLY A 278 -14.06 -9.36 -19.48
CA GLY A 278 -12.99 -8.62 -18.79
C GLY A 278 -11.80 -8.29 -19.69
N GLY A 279 -11.40 -9.23 -20.56
CA GLY A 279 -10.34 -9.00 -21.54
C GLY A 279 -10.63 -7.83 -22.49
N ARG A 280 -11.84 -7.72 -23.04
CA ARG A 280 -12.21 -6.58 -23.91
C ARG A 280 -12.24 -5.24 -23.16
N ILE A 281 -12.63 -5.26 -21.89
CA ILE A 281 -12.53 -4.06 -21.04
C ILE A 281 -11.06 -3.68 -20.84
N SER A 282 -10.20 -4.67 -20.57
CA SER A 282 -8.75 -4.46 -20.45
C SER A 282 -8.14 -3.88 -21.71
N ASP A 283 -8.47 -4.41 -22.89
CA ASP A 283 -7.95 -3.90 -24.17
C ASP A 283 -8.39 -2.47 -24.47
N ALA A 284 -9.59 -2.08 -24.05
CA ALA A 284 -10.09 -0.71 -24.19
C ALA A 284 -9.41 0.26 -23.22
N VAL A 285 -9.17 -0.17 -21.99
CA VAL A 285 -8.48 0.64 -20.98
C VAL A 285 -7.00 0.78 -21.33
N LEU A 286 -6.30 -0.30 -21.69
CA LEU A 286 -4.88 -0.24 -22.07
C LEU A 286 -4.67 0.68 -23.27
N GLU A 287 -5.50 0.57 -24.32
CA GLU A 287 -5.42 1.47 -25.46
C GLU A 287 -5.63 2.95 -25.06
N MET A 288 -6.59 3.22 -24.16
CA MET A 288 -6.80 4.57 -23.65
C MET A 288 -5.58 5.10 -22.91
N LEU A 289 -4.98 4.30 -22.02
CA LEU A 289 -3.80 4.70 -21.26
C LEU A 289 -2.59 4.90 -22.16
N GLU A 290 -2.33 3.97 -23.09
CA GLU A 290 -1.23 4.06 -24.06
C GLU A 290 -1.33 5.30 -24.95
N LYS A 291 -2.53 5.60 -25.48
CA LYS A 291 -2.76 6.81 -26.28
C LYS A 291 -2.48 8.12 -25.55
N ASN A 292 -2.62 8.11 -24.22
CA ASN A 292 -2.35 9.26 -23.37
C ASN A 292 -0.96 9.19 -22.71
N GLY A 293 -0.15 8.18 -23.06
CA GLY A 293 1.17 7.97 -22.49
C GLY A 293 1.13 7.77 -20.99
N ILE A 294 0.18 6.99 -20.45
CA ILE A 294 0.02 6.78 -19.00
C ILE A 294 0.43 5.37 -18.62
N PHE A 295 1.19 5.25 -17.52
CA PHE A 295 1.50 3.96 -16.93
C PHE A 295 0.25 3.32 -16.32
N ARG A 296 -0.02 2.05 -16.65
CA ARG A 296 -1.08 1.25 -16.01
C ARG A 296 -0.99 1.28 -14.48
N GLN A 297 0.23 1.24 -13.95
CA GLN A 297 0.53 1.23 -12.52
C GLN A 297 0.04 2.48 -11.79
N ALA A 298 -0.23 3.58 -12.51
CA ALA A 298 -0.77 4.80 -11.91
C ALA A 298 -2.23 4.66 -11.47
N VAL A 299 -2.95 3.63 -11.92
CA VAL A 299 -4.36 3.41 -11.56
C VAL A 299 -4.46 2.77 -10.17
N PHE A 300 -5.28 3.35 -9.28
CA PHE A 300 -5.54 2.82 -7.95
C PHE A 300 -6.96 2.25 -7.76
N GLY A 301 -7.91 2.55 -8.66
CA GLY A 301 -9.27 2.04 -8.51
C GLY A 301 -10.15 2.21 -9.74
N ILE A 302 -11.24 1.44 -9.75
CA ILE A 302 -12.24 1.40 -10.81
C ILE A 302 -13.59 1.80 -10.23
N ALA A 303 -14.40 2.53 -11.00
CA ALA A 303 -15.76 2.87 -10.65
C ALA A 303 -16.75 2.64 -11.79
N SER A 304 -17.98 2.32 -11.44
CA SER A 304 -19.10 2.22 -12.36
C SER A 304 -20.42 2.56 -11.66
N ILE A 305 -21.54 2.38 -12.35
CA ILE A 305 -22.89 2.54 -11.79
C ILE A 305 -23.39 1.21 -11.19
N ASP A 306 -24.15 1.29 -10.11
CA ASP A 306 -24.73 0.15 -9.36
C ASP A 306 -25.57 -0.82 -10.18
N LEU A 307 -26.23 -0.37 -11.25
CA LEU A 307 -26.89 -1.24 -12.24
C LEU A 307 -25.93 -2.30 -12.83
N LYS A 308 -24.61 -2.06 -12.76
CA LYS A 308 -23.56 -2.94 -13.29
C LYS A 308 -22.84 -3.75 -12.21
N LYS A 309 -23.29 -3.72 -10.96
CA LYS A 309 -22.61 -4.43 -9.85
C LYS A 309 -22.45 -5.94 -10.06
N ASN A 310 -23.33 -6.55 -10.86
CA ASN A 310 -23.31 -7.98 -11.19
C ASN A 310 -22.74 -8.26 -12.60
N GLU A 311 -22.14 -7.27 -13.27
CA GLU A 311 -21.57 -7.47 -14.60
C GLU A 311 -20.25 -8.23 -14.50
N ALA A 312 -20.27 -9.52 -14.87
CA ALA A 312 -19.12 -10.42 -14.75
C ALA A 312 -17.85 -9.85 -15.39
N GLY A 313 -17.96 -9.18 -16.55
CA GLY A 313 -16.82 -8.56 -17.22
C GLY A 313 -16.08 -7.53 -16.38
N LEU A 314 -16.81 -6.67 -15.66
CA LEU A 314 -16.20 -5.64 -14.80
C LEU A 314 -15.53 -6.27 -13.57
N LEU A 315 -16.18 -7.26 -12.96
CA LEU A 315 -15.64 -7.95 -11.79
C LEU A 315 -14.39 -8.76 -12.15
N THR A 316 -14.40 -9.46 -13.28
CA THR A 316 -13.22 -10.17 -13.80
C THR A 316 -12.08 -9.20 -14.09
N PHE A 317 -12.36 -8.09 -14.78
CA PHE A 317 -11.36 -7.06 -15.08
C PHE A 317 -10.73 -6.49 -13.79
N ALA A 318 -11.56 -6.12 -12.81
CA ALA A 318 -11.09 -5.59 -11.53
C ALA A 318 -10.22 -6.61 -10.77
N LYS A 319 -10.62 -7.88 -10.74
CA LYS A 319 -9.87 -8.98 -10.12
C LYS A 319 -8.52 -9.21 -10.81
N GLU A 320 -8.50 -9.30 -12.14
CA GLU A 320 -7.27 -9.47 -12.93
C GLU A 320 -6.30 -8.29 -12.75
N TRP A 321 -6.83 -7.09 -12.58
CA TRP A 321 -6.04 -5.89 -12.30
C TRP A 321 -5.71 -5.70 -10.83
N GLN A 322 -6.26 -6.53 -9.93
CA GLN A 322 -6.12 -6.41 -8.48
C GLN A 322 -6.47 -4.99 -7.98
N LEU A 323 -7.52 -4.41 -8.56
CA LEU A 323 -8.00 -3.09 -8.22
C LEU A 323 -9.36 -3.16 -7.52
N PRO A 324 -9.61 -2.32 -6.51
CA PRO A 324 -10.95 -2.15 -5.97
C PRO A 324 -11.88 -1.61 -7.06
N ILE A 325 -13.13 -2.09 -7.04
CA ILE A 325 -14.21 -1.57 -7.87
C ILE A 325 -15.33 -1.04 -6.99
N ILE A 326 -15.72 0.21 -7.24
CA ILE A 326 -16.80 0.89 -6.52
C ILE A 326 -17.98 1.12 -7.45
N PHE A 327 -19.18 0.90 -6.95
CA PHE A 327 -20.41 1.12 -7.70
C PHE A 327 -21.22 2.23 -7.05
N TYR A 328 -21.56 3.25 -7.82
CA TYR A 328 -22.34 4.40 -7.37
C TYR A 328 -23.76 4.35 -7.90
N THR A 329 -24.69 4.87 -7.12
CA THR A 329 -26.08 5.09 -7.53
C THR A 329 -26.18 6.19 -8.59
N ALA A 330 -27.30 6.22 -9.31
CA ALA A 330 -27.57 7.29 -10.27
C ALA A 330 -27.60 8.69 -9.63
N ASP A 331 -28.10 8.80 -8.39
CA ASP A 331 -28.19 10.06 -7.66
C ASP A 331 -26.82 10.59 -7.25
N GLU A 332 -25.93 9.72 -6.76
CA GLU A 332 -24.54 10.07 -6.43
C GLU A 332 -23.79 10.58 -7.67
N LEU A 333 -23.96 9.91 -8.82
CA LEU A 333 -23.34 10.36 -10.07
C LEU A 333 -23.89 11.71 -10.54
N ARG A 334 -25.21 11.92 -10.46
CA ARG A 334 -25.84 13.21 -10.83
C ARG A 334 -25.36 14.37 -9.95
N ALA A 335 -25.02 14.11 -8.69
CA ALA A 335 -24.51 15.12 -7.77
C ALA A 335 -23.07 15.60 -8.11
N VAL A 336 -22.33 14.86 -8.94
CA VAL A 336 -20.98 15.25 -9.37
C VAL A 336 -21.06 16.46 -10.29
N SER A 337 -20.47 17.58 -9.89
CA SER A 337 -20.31 18.74 -10.76
C SER A 337 -19.15 18.56 -11.75
N GLY A 338 -19.32 19.01 -12.99
CA GLY A 338 -18.26 19.02 -13.99
C GLY A 338 -18.82 19.12 -15.41
N ASP A 339 -17.94 19.44 -16.36
CA ASP A 339 -18.28 19.45 -17.79
C ASP A 339 -18.12 18.04 -18.37
N PHE A 340 -19.23 17.31 -18.43
CA PHE A 340 -19.27 15.93 -18.90
C PHE A 340 -19.93 15.81 -20.27
N VAL A 341 -19.49 14.85 -21.08
CA VAL A 341 -20.08 14.61 -22.41
C VAL A 341 -21.36 13.77 -22.28
N PRO A 342 -22.57 14.33 -22.47
CA PRO A 342 -23.82 13.63 -22.23
C PRO A 342 -24.05 12.50 -23.24
N SER A 343 -24.94 11.57 -22.88
CA SER A 343 -25.31 10.43 -23.73
C SER A 343 -26.78 10.08 -23.50
N SER A 344 -27.64 10.47 -24.43
CA SER A 344 -29.10 10.24 -24.36
C SER A 344 -29.49 8.78 -24.13
N PHE A 345 -28.78 7.83 -24.75
CA PHE A 345 -28.97 6.40 -24.51
C PHE A 345 -28.67 6.00 -23.06
N VAL A 346 -27.62 6.56 -22.46
CA VAL A 346 -27.22 6.25 -21.08
C VAL A 346 -28.23 6.86 -20.12
N GLU A 347 -28.68 8.09 -20.40
CA GLU A 347 -29.72 8.77 -19.63
C GLU A 347 -31.02 7.97 -19.60
N SER A 348 -31.48 7.47 -20.76
CA SER A 348 -32.72 6.67 -20.84
C SER A 348 -32.66 5.34 -20.07
N VAL A 349 -31.46 4.79 -19.86
CA VAL A 349 -31.27 3.46 -19.23
C VAL A 349 -30.92 3.58 -17.75
N THR A 350 -30.14 4.59 -17.39
CA THR A 350 -29.53 4.72 -16.06
C THR A 350 -30.05 5.91 -15.27
N GLY A 351 -30.77 6.83 -15.91
CA GLY A 351 -31.16 8.10 -15.32
C GLY A 351 -29.99 9.09 -15.14
N VAL A 352 -28.83 8.84 -15.76
CA VAL A 352 -27.65 9.72 -15.72
C VAL A 352 -27.15 9.95 -17.15
N ASP A 353 -26.81 11.18 -17.48
CA ASP A 353 -26.28 11.57 -18.80
C ASP A 353 -24.89 10.97 -19.10
N ASN A 354 -24.08 10.68 -18.08
CA ASN A 354 -22.73 10.16 -18.23
C ASN A 354 -22.31 9.29 -17.04
N VAL A 355 -22.11 7.99 -17.27
CA VAL A 355 -21.60 7.10 -16.22
C VAL A 355 -20.08 7.19 -16.09
N CYS A 356 -19.32 6.92 -17.17
CA CYS A 356 -17.89 6.70 -17.06
C CYS A 356 -17.10 7.92 -16.56
N GLU A 357 -17.36 9.14 -17.02
CA GLU A 357 -16.60 10.32 -16.59
C GLU A 357 -16.97 10.70 -15.14
N ARG A 358 -18.27 10.70 -14.80
CA ARG A 358 -18.75 11.01 -13.45
C ARG A 358 -18.25 9.99 -12.42
N SER A 359 -18.26 8.70 -12.76
CA SER A 359 -17.72 7.65 -11.89
C SER A 359 -16.21 7.82 -11.66
N ALA A 360 -15.46 8.17 -12.71
CA ALA A 360 -14.02 8.40 -12.59
C ALA A 360 -13.71 9.59 -11.66
N VAL A 361 -14.41 10.71 -11.85
CA VAL A 361 -14.24 11.92 -11.03
C VAL A 361 -14.70 11.70 -9.59
N LEU A 362 -15.83 11.03 -9.37
CA LEU A 362 -16.32 10.76 -8.03
C LEU A 362 -15.35 9.88 -7.24
N LEU A 363 -14.79 8.84 -7.86
CA LEU A 363 -13.75 8.02 -7.24
C LEU A 363 -12.43 8.79 -7.00
N ALA A 364 -12.12 9.80 -7.82
CA ALA A 364 -10.94 10.62 -7.62
C ALA A 364 -11.04 11.51 -6.36
N GLY A 365 -12.25 11.70 -5.84
CA GLY A 365 -12.53 12.42 -4.60
C GLY A 365 -12.67 13.92 -4.78
N LYS A 366 -12.91 14.63 -3.67
CA LYS A 366 -13.33 16.04 -3.64
C LYS A 366 -12.41 17.03 -4.37
N ASN A 367 -11.10 16.77 -4.35
CA ASN A 367 -10.11 17.60 -5.03
C ASN A 367 -9.69 17.02 -6.38
N GLY A 368 -10.23 15.86 -6.77
CA GLY A 368 -9.92 15.22 -8.03
C GLY A 368 -10.63 15.86 -9.23
N GLY A 369 -10.23 15.47 -10.42
CA GLY A 369 -10.80 15.98 -11.66
C GLY A 369 -10.74 14.97 -12.80
N LEU A 370 -11.36 15.32 -13.93
CA LEU A 370 -11.29 14.51 -15.15
C LEU A 370 -9.95 14.75 -15.84
N LEU A 371 -9.20 13.68 -16.10
CA LEU A 371 -7.94 13.74 -16.84
C LEU A 371 -8.13 13.32 -18.31
N ILE A 372 -8.79 12.19 -18.53
CA ILE A 372 -9.08 11.65 -19.86
C ILE A 372 -10.60 11.54 -20.01
N GLY A 373 -11.14 12.25 -21.00
CA GLY A 373 -12.54 12.17 -21.36
C GLY A 373 -12.93 10.80 -21.93
N LYS A 374 -14.22 10.62 -22.22
CA LYS A 374 -14.81 9.36 -22.67
C LYS A 374 -14.12 8.79 -23.91
N HIS A 375 -13.41 7.69 -23.72
CA HIS A 375 -12.90 6.81 -24.77
C HIS A 375 -13.90 5.68 -25.04
N ARG A 376 -14.24 5.42 -26.31
CA ARG A 376 -15.18 4.34 -26.69
C ARG A 376 -14.49 3.32 -27.58
N LYS A 377 -14.61 2.05 -27.22
CA LYS A 377 -14.11 0.93 -28.02
C LYS A 377 -15.01 -0.29 -27.83
N GLU A 378 -15.52 -0.84 -28.93
CA GLU A 378 -16.23 -2.13 -28.97
C GLU A 378 -17.32 -2.35 -27.90
N GLY A 379 -18.09 -1.30 -27.58
CA GLY A 379 -19.16 -1.39 -26.57
C GLY A 379 -18.68 -1.17 -25.13
N VAL A 380 -17.42 -0.78 -24.92
CA VAL A 380 -16.86 -0.25 -23.68
C VAL A 380 -16.71 1.27 -23.81
N THR A 381 -17.01 1.98 -22.73
CA THR A 381 -16.72 3.40 -22.56
C THR A 381 -15.89 3.57 -21.29
N ALA A 382 -14.71 4.14 -21.39
CA ALA A 382 -13.83 4.34 -20.25
C ALA A 382 -13.37 5.80 -20.19
N ALA A 383 -13.16 6.31 -18.99
CA ALA A 383 -12.60 7.63 -18.72
C ALA A 383 -11.64 7.53 -17.54
N ALA A 384 -10.70 8.48 -17.43
CA ALA A 384 -9.76 8.52 -16.32
C ALA A 384 -9.92 9.79 -15.51
N GLY A 385 -10.08 9.64 -14.19
CA GLY A 385 -10.01 10.71 -13.22
C GLY A 385 -8.62 10.73 -12.58
N ILE A 386 -8.30 11.85 -11.95
CA ILE A 386 -7.03 12.05 -11.27
C ILE A 386 -7.30 12.62 -9.88
N SER A 387 -6.84 11.91 -8.86
CA SER A 387 -7.06 12.26 -7.46
C SER A 387 -5.99 13.22 -6.99
N ILE A 388 -6.39 14.30 -6.31
CA ILE A 388 -5.47 15.24 -5.66
C ILE A 388 -5.51 15.04 -4.14
N PRO A 389 -4.45 14.51 -3.52
CA PRO A 389 -4.34 14.52 -2.07
C PRO A 389 -4.39 15.97 -1.56
N GLY A 390 -5.33 16.28 -0.66
CA GLY A 390 -5.46 17.61 -0.08
C GLY A 390 -4.31 17.95 0.86
N SER A 391 -3.84 19.20 0.82
CA SER A 391 -2.98 19.78 1.85
C SER A 391 -3.81 20.15 3.08
N GLY A 392 -4.35 19.15 3.79
CA GLY A 392 -5.14 19.36 5.01
C GLY A 392 -6.21 18.29 5.22
N GLN A 393 -6.13 17.65 6.39
CA GLN A 393 -7.06 16.66 6.95
C GLN A 393 -7.18 15.35 6.18
N ALA A 394 -6.29 14.41 6.53
CA ALA A 394 -6.60 12.99 6.47
C ALA A 394 -7.76 12.68 7.43
N GLY A 395 -8.98 12.68 6.90
CA GLY A 395 -10.19 12.35 7.64
C GLY A 395 -11.34 12.24 6.66
N GLU A 396 -12.01 11.09 6.68
CA GLU A 396 -13.23 10.79 5.92
C GLU A 396 -13.05 10.50 4.42
N CYS A 397 -12.18 9.54 4.09
CA CYS A 397 -12.53 8.61 3.01
C CYS A 397 -13.04 7.35 3.70
N GLY A 398 -14.36 7.18 3.76
CA GLY A 398 -15.02 6.02 4.35
C GLY A 398 -14.69 4.75 3.57
N HIS A 399 -13.57 4.12 3.90
CA HIS A 399 -13.34 2.71 3.61
C HIS A 399 -14.07 1.88 4.66
N GLU A 400 -15.40 1.79 4.53
CA GLU A 400 -16.05 0.57 4.98
C GLU A 400 -15.62 -0.53 4.01
N SER A 401 -14.69 -1.36 4.46
CA SER A 401 -14.29 -2.59 3.79
C SER A 401 -15.54 -3.40 3.46
N ALA A 402 -15.97 -3.35 2.20
CA ALA A 402 -17.07 -4.16 1.71
C ALA A 402 -16.69 -5.63 1.93
N LYS A 403 -17.35 -6.26 2.89
CA LYS A 403 -17.29 -7.69 3.15
C LYS A 403 -17.52 -8.42 1.83
N ILE A 404 -16.52 -9.19 1.39
CA ILE A 404 -16.71 -10.22 0.38
C ILE A 404 -17.68 -11.22 1.02
N GLN A 405 -18.95 -11.17 0.61
CA GLN A 405 -19.91 -12.23 0.96
C GLN A 405 -19.64 -13.40 0.01
N ASP A 406 -18.89 -14.39 0.50
CA ASP A 406 -18.95 -15.74 -0.05
C ASP A 406 -20.38 -16.26 0.18
N GLN A 407 -21.18 -16.29 -0.88
CA GLN A 407 -22.38 -17.12 -0.93
C GLN A 407 -22.01 -18.40 -1.67
N ASP A 408 -21.60 -19.41 -0.89
CA ASP A 408 -21.62 -20.79 -1.34
C ASP A 408 -23.06 -21.18 -1.68
N GLN A 409 -23.27 -21.51 -2.96
CA GLN A 409 -24.48 -22.15 -3.45
C GLN A 409 -24.49 -23.60 -2.94
N ALA A 410 -25.25 -23.86 -1.86
CA ALA A 410 -25.74 -25.21 -1.57
C ALA A 410 -27.09 -25.38 -2.28
N GLY A 411 -27.09 -26.13 -3.38
CA GLY A 411 -28.29 -26.34 -4.17
C GLY A 411 -28.13 -27.33 -5.32
N GLU A 412 -27.55 -28.51 -5.07
CA GLU A 412 -27.73 -29.67 -5.95
C GLU A 412 -28.38 -30.81 -5.17
N GLN A 413 -29.62 -31.10 -5.55
CA GLN A 413 -30.39 -32.26 -5.16
C GLN A 413 -29.79 -33.49 -5.88
N GLU A 414 -29.17 -34.40 -5.14
CA GLU A 414 -28.92 -35.75 -5.62
C GLU A 414 -30.23 -36.55 -5.63
N PRO A 415 -30.53 -37.30 -6.71
CA PRO A 415 -31.61 -38.26 -6.70
C PRO A 415 -31.17 -39.57 -6.07
N ASP A 416 -32.02 -40.03 -5.17
CA ASP A 416 -32.11 -41.34 -4.55
C ASP A 416 -31.80 -42.49 -5.53
N ASN A 417 -30.80 -43.31 -5.19
CA ASN A 417 -30.62 -44.61 -5.83
C ASN A 417 -30.11 -45.65 -4.83
N HIS A 418 -31.07 -46.21 -4.09
CA HIS A 418 -30.96 -47.55 -3.51
C HIS A 418 -30.56 -48.59 -4.57
N ARG A 419 -29.42 -49.27 -4.40
CA ARG A 419 -29.33 -50.75 -4.34
C ARG A 419 -27.89 -51.29 -4.24
N ALA A 420 -27.68 -52.00 -3.12
CA ALA A 420 -27.13 -53.35 -3.01
C ALA A 420 -25.68 -53.64 -3.46
N GLY A 421 -24.89 -54.13 -2.50
CA GLY A 421 -24.16 -55.38 -2.71
C GLY A 421 -22.69 -55.39 -2.28
N LEU A 422 -22.47 -56.00 -1.10
CA LEU A 422 -21.25 -56.62 -0.57
C LEU A 422 -20.12 -55.71 -0.06
#